data_AF-A0A7V0T8P3-F1
#
_entry.id   AF-A0A7V0T8P3-F1
#
_cell.length_a   1.000
_cell.length_b   1.000
_cell.length_c   1.000
_cell.angle_alpha   90.00
_cell.angle_beta   90.00
_cell.angle_gamma   90.00
#
_symmetry.space_group_name_H-M   'P 1'
#
loop_
_entity.id
_entity.type
_entity.pdbx_description
1 polymer ?
#
loop_
_entity_poly.entity_id
_entity_poly.type
_entity_poly.pdbx_seq_one_letter_code
_entity_poly.pdbx_strand_id
1 'polypeptide(L)' 'LRKEIQLAENRVKAARAKLGNQSFVERAPAQVVRAEQEKERSSLENLKLLQEHLRQIID' A
#
# COMPACT_ATOMS: atom_id res chain seq x y z
N LEU A 1 -9.55 -2.08 -14.41
CA LEU A 1 -8.73 -2.75 -13.37
C LEU A 1 -7.24 -2.45 -13.45
N ARG A 2 -6.56 -2.55 -14.60
CA ARG A 2 -5.11 -2.25 -14.70
C ARG A 2 -4.70 -0.87 -14.14
N LYS A 3 -5.45 0.19 -14.44
CA LYS A 3 -5.22 1.54 -13.87
C LYS A 3 -5.37 1.57 -12.34
N GLU A 4 -6.39 0.90 -11.81
CA GLU A 4 -6.62 0.83 -10.37
C GLU A 4 -5.53 0.04 -9.64
N ILE A 5 -5.04 -1.05 -10.25
CA ILE A 5 -3.88 -1.81 -9.78
C ILE A 5 -2.66 -0.90 -9.70
N GLN A 6 -2.36 -0.15 -10.77
CA GLN A 6 -1.23 0.77 -10.78
C GLN A 6 -1.33 1.85 -9.68
N LEU A 7 -2.53 2.37 -9.42
CA LEU A 7 -2.77 3.33 -8.34
C LEU A 7 -2.56 2.69 -6.97
N ALA A 8 -3.05 1.46 -6.76
CA ALA A 8 -2.85 0.72 -5.52
C ALA A 8 -1.37 0.40 -5.28
N GLU A 9 -0.63 -0.03 -6.31
CA GLU A 9 0.82 -0.26 -6.26
C GLU A 9 1.59 1.00 -5.87
N ASN A 10 1.23 2.15 -6.45
CA ASN A 10 1.85 3.43 -6.10
C ASN A 10 1.61 3.81 -4.63
N ARG A 11 0.42 3.54 -4.10
CA ARG A 11 0.09 3.77 -2.68
C ARG A 11 0.91 2.87 -1.77
N VAL A 12 1.01 1.57 -2.08
CA VAL A 12 1.86 0.61 -1.36
C VAL A 12 3.32 1.08 -1.38
N LYS A 13 3.83 1.48 -2.54
CA LYS A 13 5.21 1.98 -2.70
C LYS A 13 5.47 3.21 -1.83
N ALA A 14 4.54 4.16 -1.79
CA ALA A 14 4.68 5.37 -0.99
C ALA A 14 4.68 5.09 0.53
N ALA A 15 3.80 4.21 1.00
CA ALA A 15 3.77 3.81 2.41
C ALA A 15 5.06 3.07 2.81
N ARG A 16 5.50 2.12 1.97
CA ARG A 16 6.77 1.39 2.18
C ARG A 16 7.99 2.29 2.16
N ALA A 17 8.02 3.32 1.32
CA ALA A 17 9.13 4.27 1.29
C ALA A 17 9.29 5.01 2.62
N LYS A 18 8.18 5.36 3.28
CA LYS A 18 8.20 5.98 4.62
C LYS A 18 8.56 4.97 5.70
N LEU A 19 7.90 3.81 5.72
CA LEU A 19 8.12 2.79 6.74
C LEU A 19 9.49 2.12 6.66
N GLY A 20 10.10 2.07 5.47
CA GLY A 20 11.48 1.62 5.27
C GLY A 20 12.53 2.65 5.63
N ASN A 21 12.15 3.91 5.86
CA ASN A 21 13.06 4.95 6.31
C ASN A 21 13.14 4.93 7.85
N GLN A 22 14.23 4.40 8.39
CA GLN A 22 14.46 4.32 9.85
C GLN A 22 14.31 5.68 10.54
N SER A 23 14.84 6.76 9.94
CA SER A 23 14.71 8.10 10.52
C SER A 23 13.26 8.57 10.58
N PHE A 24 12.39 8.13 9.68
CA PHE A 24 10.95 8.43 9.77
C PHE A 24 10.31 7.62 10.89
N VAL A 25 10.58 6.32 10.96
CA VAL A 25 9.98 5.42 11.97
C VAL A 25 10.35 5.83 13.39
N GLU A 26 11.59 6.26 13.62
CA GLU A 26 12.09 6.64 14.94
C GLU A 26 11.63 8.03 15.39
N ARG A 27 11.45 8.95 14.45
CA ARG A 27 11.21 10.38 14.77
C ARG A 27 9.77 10.81 14.60
N ALA A 28 9.00 10.11 13.76
CA ALA A 28 7.60 10.46 13.55
C ALA A 28 6.75 10.08 14.77
N PRO A 29 5.68 10.83 15.07
CA PRO A 29 4.74 10.45 16.12
C PRO A 29 4.20 9.03 15.90
N ALA A 30 4.05 8.25 16.97
CA ALA A 30 3.60 6.85 16.89
C ALA A 30 2.24 6.69 16.16
N GLN A 31 1.36 7.69 16.25
CA GLN A 31 0.08 7.72 15.52
C GLN A 31 0.27 7.87 14.01
N VAL A 32 1.30 8.59 13.57
CA VAL A 32 1.64 8.78 12.15
C VAL A 32 2.24 7.50 11.58
N VAL A 33 3.15 6.87 12.31
CA VAL A 33 3.74 5.57 11.90
C VAL A 33 2.63 4.51 11.78
N ARG A 34 1.74 4.41 12.78
CA ARG A 34 0.58 3.50 12.72
C ARG A 34 -0.35 3.81 11.55
N ALA A 35 -0.62 5.08 11.26
CA ALA A 35 -1.44 5.45 10.11
C ALA A 35 -0.80 5.04 8.78
N GLU A 36 0.53 5.15 8.63
CA GLU A 36 1.20 4.67 7.42
C GLU A 36 1.23 3.14 7.32
N GLN A 37 1.32 2.41 8.44
CA GLN A 37 1.18 0.95 8.47
C GLN A 37 -0.23 0.50 8.04
N GLU A 38 -1.27 1.17 8.54
CA GLU A 38 -2.66 0.88 8.15
C GLU A 38 -2.91 1.19 6.66
N LYS A 39 -2.32 2.28 6.15
CA LYS A 39 -2.34 2.60 4.71
C LYS A 39 -1.64 1.54 3.87
N GLU A 40 -0.49 1.02 4.32
CA GLU A 40 0.20 -0.06 3.62
C GLU A 40 -0.68 -1.31 3.56
N ARG A 41 -1.22 -1.72 4.71
CA ARG A 41 -2.07 -2.91 4.83
C ARG A 41 -3.30 -2.82 3.94
N SER A 42 -4.09 -1.75 4.08
CA SER A 42 -5.30 -1.54 3.29
C SER A 42 -5.01 -1.45 1.78
N SER A 43 -3.90 -0.81 1.39
CA SER A 43 -3.50 -0.73 -0.02
C SER A 43 -3.07 -2.09 -0.58
N LEU A 44 -2.42 -2.94 0.23
CA LEU A 44 -2.05 -4.30 -0.14
C LEU A 44 -3.28 -5.21 -0.28
N GLU A 45 -4.23 -5.12 0.64
CA GLU A 45 -5.49 -5.87 0.57
C GLU A 45 -6.27 -5.49 -0.70
N ASN A 46 -6.39 -4.19 -0.99
CA ASN A 46 -7.04 -3.71 -2.21
C ASN A 46 -6.29 -4.14 -3.48
N LEU A 47 -4.95 -4.06 -3.50
CA LEU A 47 -4.14 -4.51 -4.62
C LEU A 47 -4.38 -6.00 -4.92
N LYS A 48 -4.40 -6.84 -3.88
CA LYS A 48 -4.66 -8.27 -4.02
C LYS A 48 -6.03 -8.54 -4.65
N LEU A 49 -7.08 -7.89 -4.16
CA LEU A 49 -8.44 -8.02 -4.70
C LEU A 49 -8.52 -7.60 -6.17
N LEU A 50 -7.91 -6.45 -6.52
CA LEU A 50 -7.90 -5.97 -7.90
C LEU A 50 -7.16 -6.91 -8.85
N GLN A 51 -6.06 -7.52 -8.39
CA GLN A 51 -5.31 -8.52 -9.16
C GLN A 51 -6.09 -9.83 -9.31
N GLU A 52 -6.80 -10.28 -8.27
CA GLU A 52 -7.70 -11.44 -8.34
C GLU A 52 -8.83 -11.22 -9.33
N HIS A 53 -9.51 -10.08 -9.25
CA HIS A 53 -10.57 -9.74 -10.20
C HIS A 53 -10.04 -9.62 -11.64
N LEU A 54 -8.83 -9.08 -11.83
CA LEU A 54 -8.26 -8.99 -13.18
C LEU A 54 -7.99 -10.38 -13.76
N ARG A 55 -7.48 -11.32 -12.95
CA ARG A 55 -7.27 -12.71 -13.38
C ARG A 55 -8.57 -13.36 -13.84
N GLN A 56 -9.63 -13.24 -13.04
CA GLN A 56 -10.96 -13.78 -13.36
C GLN A 56 -11.60 -13.23 -14.64
N ILE A 57 -11.16 -12.06 -15.13
CA ILE A 57 -11.69 -11.45 -16.35
C ILE A 57 -10.83 -11.81 -17.58
N ILE A 58 -9.56 -12.16 -17.37
CA ILE A 58 -8.63 -12.49 -18.45
C ILE A 58 -8.60 -14.00 -18.72
N ASP A 59 -8.89 -14.83 -17.71
CA ASP A 59 -9.13 -16.27 -17.84
C ASP A 59 -10.55 -16.55 -18.36
#